data_AF-A0A916ZJZ2-F1
#
_entry.id   AF-A0A916ZJZ2-F1
#
_cell.length_a   1.000
_cell.length_b   1.000
_cell.length_c   1.000
_cell.angle_alpha   90.00
_cell.angle_beta   90.00
_cell.angle_gamma   90.00
#
_symmetry.space_group_name_H-M   'P 1'
#
loop_
_entity.id
_entity.type
_entity.pdbx_description
1 polymer ?
#
loop_
_entity_poly.entity_id
_entity_poly.type
_entity_poly.pdbx_seq_one_letter_code
_entity_poly.pdbx_strand_id
1 'polypeptide(L)'
;MSDDVSMASGGRIRSFVERIEQLEQEIADLNEGKKEVFAEAKGEGFDVKILKEIIKLRKQDQDERDEHETLLDLYMKAMDEAEAPIAKAA
;
A
#
# COMPACT_ATOMS: atom_id res chain seq x y z
N MET A 1 20.25 31.36 -15.61
CA MET A 1 19.21 31.32 -14.56
C MET A 1 19.86 30.80 -13.29
N SER A 2 20.19 31.68 -12.34
CA SER A 2 20.26 31.39 -10.88
C SER A 2 21.13 32.45 -10.20
N ASP A 3 20.59 33.65 -10.06
CA ASP A 3 21.10 34.68 -9.14
C ASP A 3 19.87 35.42 -8.62
N ASP A 4 19.08 34.81 -7.72
CA ASP A 4 17.92 35.48 -7.09
C ASP A 4 17.37 34.77 -5.83
N VAL A 5 18.25 34.18 -5.00
CA VAL A 5 17.85 33.79 -3.62
C VAL A 5 18.15 34.99 -2.71
N SER A 6 17.26 35.98 -2.75
CA SER A 6 17.24 37.12 -1.81
C SER A 6 17.22 36.64 -0.34
N MET A 7 17.64 37.49 0.60
CA MET A 7 17.58 37.21 2.05
C MET A 7 16.16 36.82 2.53
N ALA A 8 15.10 37.35 1.89
CA ALA A 8 13.71 36.96 2.13
C ALA A 8 13.41 35.53 1.62
N SER A 9 14.09 35.09 0.55
CA SER A 9 14.04 33.73 0.02
C SER A 9 14.75 32.75 0.96
N GLY A 10 15.86 33.15 1.59
CA GLY A 10 16.58 32.33 2.57
C GLY A 10 15.75 31.96 3.81
N GLY A 11 14.96 32.91 4.34
CA GLY A 11 14.04 32.64 5.45
C GLY A 11 12.93 31.65 5.09
N ARG A 12 12.38 31.72 3.86
CA ARG A 12 11.38 30.75 3.38
C ARG A 12 11.98 29.37 3.13
N ILE A 13 13.19 29.30 2.56
CA ILE A 13 13.91 28.03 2.39
C ILE A 13 14.12 27.36 3.75
N ARG A 14 14.61 28.10 4.74
CA ARG A 14 14.76 27.58 6.11
C ARG A 14 13.44 27.05 6.68
N SER A 15 12.35 27.81 6.55
CA SER A 15 11.04 27.38 7.03
C SER A 15 10.54 26.10 6.34
N PHE A 16 10.80 25.92 5.04
CA PHE A 16 10.46 24.67 4.36
C PHE A 16 11.29 23.49 4.86
N VAL A 17 12.60 23.70 5.04
CA VAL A 17 13.51 22.66 5.56
C VAL A 17 13.09 22.22 6.97
N GLU A 18 12.92 23.16 7.89
CA GLU A 18 12.54 22.86 9.28
C GLU A 18 11.22 22.07 9.37
N ARG A 19 10.23 22.45 8.55
CA ARG A 19 8.94 21.74 8.49
C ARG A 19 9.08 20.33 7.91
N ILE A 20 9.94 20.15 6.91
CA ILE A 20 10.19 18.82 6.32
C ILE A 20 10.92 17.94 7.33
N GLU A 21 11.96 18.44 8.00
CA GLU A 21 12.70 17.70 9.02
C GLU A 21 11.78 17.27 10.18
N GLN A 22 10.87 18.15 10.61
CA GLN A 22 9.85 17.80 11.59
C GLN A 22 8.95 16.67 11.09
N LEU A 23 8.44 16.76 9.85
CA LEU A 23 7.61 15.71 9.26
C LEU A 23 8.37 14.39 9.10
N GLU A 24 9.66 14.43 8.75
CA GLU A 24 10.50 13.23 8.67
C GLU A 24 10.67 12.57 10.04
N GLN A 25 10.86 13.36 11.10
CA GLN A 25 10.90 12.84 12.46
C GLN A 25 9.57 12.21 12.88
N GLU A 26 8.44 12.88 12.62
CA GLU A 26 7.10 12.33 12.90
C GLU A 26 6.86 11.02 12.13
N ILE A 27 7.28 10.94 10.87
CA ILE A 27 7.20 9.71 10.06
C ILE A 27 8.09 8.61 10.65
N ALA A 28 9.28 8.95 11.15
CA ALA A 28 10.17 7.98 11.78
C ALA A 28 9.52 7.39 13.05
N ASP A 29 8.97 8.24 13.92
CA ASP A 29 8.31 7.83 15.16
C ASP A 29 7.07 6.96 14.87
N LEU A 30 6.24 7.34 13.90
CA LEU A 30 5.09 6.54 13.46
C LEU A 30 5.51 5.18 12.88
N ASN A 31 6.61 5.13 12.14
CA ASN A 31 7.13 3.87 11.62
C ASN A 31 7.67 2.98 12.74
N GLU A 32 8.25 3.53 13.80
CA GLU A 32 8.69 2.77 14.96
C GLU A 32 7.49 2.18 15.72
N GLY A 33 6.47 2.99 16.02
CA GLY A 33 5.23 2.50 16.63
C GLY A 33 4.57 1.39 15.80
N LYS A 34 4.58 1.51 14.46
CA LYS A 34 4.13 0.44 13.56
C LYS A 34 4.95 -0.85 13.68
N LYS A 35 6.27 -0.77 13.90
CA LYS A 35 7.11 -1.96 14.12
C LYS A 35 6.79 -2.62 15.46
N GLU A 36 6.57 -1.83 16.51
CA GLU A 36 6.19 -2.33 17.84
C GLU A 36 4.89 -3.14 17.79
N VAL A 37 3.86 -2.65 17.09
CA VAL A 37 2.60 -3.40 16.88
C VAL A 37 2.83 -4.74 16.18
N PHE A 38 3.70 -4.78 15.15
CA PHE A 38 4.03 -6.06 14.52
C PHE A 38 4.84 -6.98 15.44
N ALA A 39 5.67 -6.43 16.33
CA ALA A 39 6.42 -7.21 17.30
C ALA A 39 5.50 -7.79 18.39
N GLU A 40 4.53 -7.02 18.87
CA GLU A 40 3.46 -7.46 19.77
C GLU A 40 2.66 -8.61 19.15
N ALA A 41 2.14 -8.42 17.92
CA ALA A 41 1.40 -9.46 17.21
C ALA A 41 2.22 -10.74 17.03
N LYS A 42 3.54 -10.62 16.79
CA LYS A 42 4.44 -11.78 16.74
C LYS A 42 4.58 -12.47 18.10
N GLY A 43 4.65 -11.70 19.19
CA GLY A 43 4.72 -12.21 20.56
C GLY A 43 3.45 -12.97 20.97
N GLU A 44 2.30 -12.54 20.45
CA GLU A 44 1.00 -13.21 20.62
C GLU A 44 0.82 -14.45 19.72
N GLY A 45 1.74 -14.67 18.77
CA GLY A 45 1.76 -15.85 17.90
C GLY A 45 1.12 -15.65 16.52
N PHE A 46 0.82 -14.43 16.11
CA PHE A 46 0.31 -14.14 14.76
C PHE A 46 1.43 -14.14 13.70
N ASP A 47 1.09 -14.55 12.48
CA ASP A 47 1.98 -14.43 11.33
C ASP A 47 1.99 -12.99 10.79
N VAL A 48 3.07 -12.27 11.11
CA VAL A 48 3.31 -10.89 10.66
C VAL A 48 3.31 -10.74 9.14
N LYS A 49 3.71 -11.77 8.36
CA LYS A 49 3.67 -11.69 6.90
C LYS A 49 2.23 -11.61 6.39
N ILE A 50 1.36 -12.47 6.93
CA ILE A 50 -0.06 -12.48 6.58
C ILE A 50 -0.73 -11.16 6.99
N LEU A 51 -0.42 -10.62 8.17
CA LEU A 51 -0.93 -9.30 8.58
C LEU A 51 -0.51 -8.17 7.62
N LYS A 52 0.74 -8.19 7.13
CA LYS A 52 1.21 -7.23 6.12
C LYS A 52 0.48 -7.40 4.78
N GLU A 53 0.20 -8.62 4.37
CA GLU A 53 -0.59 -8.89 3.17
C GLU A 53 -2.02 -8.36 3.31
N ILE A 54 -2.68 -8.61 4.45
CA ILE A 54 -4.01 -8.06 4.74
C ILE A 54 -4.00 -6.53 4.68
N ILE A 55 -3.01 -5.88 5.29
CA ILE A 55 -2.89 -4.40 5.23
C ILE A 55 -2.65 -3.93 3.80
N LYS A 56 -1.79 -4.60 3.02
CA LYS A 56 -1.53 -4.27 1.62
C LYS A 56 -2.79 -4.40 0.78
N LEU A 57 -3.52 -5.50 0.95
CA LEU A 57 -4.82 -5.71 0.35
C LEU A 57 -5.69 -4.53 0.75
N ARG A 58 -6.03 -4.32 2.03
CA ARG A 58 -6.90 -3.22 2.51
C ARG A 58 -6.53 -1.81 2.05
N LYS A 59 -5.28 -1.55 1.66
CA LYS A 59 -4.83 -0.26 1.09
C LYS A 59 -5.14 -0.07 -0.40
N GLN A 60 -5.32 -1.14 -1.16
CA GLN A 60 -5.78 -1.04 -2.54
C GLN A 60 -7.19 -0.42 -2.55
N ASP A 61 -7.55 0.28 -3.62
CA ASP A 61 -8.90 0.81 -3.75
C ASP A 61 -9.92 -0.35 -3.69
N GLN A 62 -11.01 -0.15 -2.96
CA GLN A 62 -12.01 -1.19 -2.76
C GLN A 62 -12.85 -1.37 -4.03
N ASP A 63 -13.17 -0.26 -4.70
CA ASP A 63 -13.98 -0.25 -5.92
C ASP A 63 -13.18 -0.85 -7.09
N GLU A 64 -11.88 -0.53 -7.22
CA GLU A 64 -11.01 -1.15 -8.23
C GLU A 64 -10.87 -2.67 -8.05
N ARG A 65 -10.92 -3.15 -6.79
CA ARG A 65 -10.84 -4.59 -6.49
C ARG A 65 -12.15 -5.31 -6.76
N ASP A 66 -13.27 -4.72 -6.35
CA ASP A 66 -14.59 -5.29 -6.59
C ASP A 66 -14.88 -5.34 -8.11
N GLU A 67 -14.47 -4.32 -8.88
CA GLU A 67 -14.53 -4.32 -10.34
C GLU A 67 -13.65 -5.42 -10.95
N HIS A 68 -12.39 -5.54 -10.50
CA HIS A 68 -11.48 -6.56 -10.98
C HIS A 68 -11.96 -7.99 -10.65
N GLU A 69 -12.47 -8.25 -9.44
CA GLU A 69 -13.02 -9.56 -9.06
C GLU A 69 -14.26 -9.91 -9.89
N THR A 70 -15.14 -8.94 -10.13
CA THR A 70 -16.33 -9.13 -10.99
C THR A 70 -15.95 -9.50 -12.41
N LEU A 71 -14.96 -8.80 -12.99
CA LEU A 71 -14.45 -9.12 -14.32
C LEU A 71 -13.77 -10.49 -14.35
N LEU A 72 -12.97 -10.84 -13.34
CA LEU A 72 -12.31 -12.14 -13.27
C LEU A 72 -13.33 -13.29 -13.23
N ASP A 73 -14.34 -13.21 -12.37
CA ASP A 73 -15.40 -14.21 -12.25
C ASP A 73 -16.19 -14.37 -13.57
N LEU A 74 -16.49 -13.26 -14.26
CA LEU A 74 -17.14 -13.29 -15.56
C LEU A 74 -16.30 -14.05 -16.61
N TYR A 75 -15.00 -13.80 -16.67
CA TYR A 75 -14.11 -14.44 -17.63
C TYR A 75 -13.86 -15.91 -17.29
N MET A 76 -13.76 -16.26 -16.01
CA MET A 76 -13.64 -17.66 -15.58
C MET A 76 -14.90 -18.45 -15.92
N LYS A 77 -16.09 -17.89 -15.64
CA LYS A 77 -17.37 -18.51 -16.06
C LYS A 77 -17.46 -18.67 -17.56
N ALA A 78 -17.09 -17.64 -18.34
CA ALA A 78 -17.10 -17.72 -19.80
C ALA A 78 -16.12 -18.78 -20.33
N MET A 79 -14.97 -18.97 -19.68
CA MET A 79 -14.01 -20.02 -20.00
C MET A 79 -14.58 -21.41 -19.67
N ASP A 80 -15.15 -21.59 -18.48
CA ASP A 80 -15.76 -22.85 -18.05
C ASP A 80 -16.99 -23.23 -18.90
N GLU A 81 -17.79 -22.25 -19.31
CA GLU A 81 -18.92 -22.44 -20.24
C GLU A 81 -18.47 -22.74 -21.67
N ALA A 82 -17.31 -22.22 -22.09
CA ALA A 82 -16.68 -22.57 -23.35
C ALA A 82 -16.08 -23.99 -23.33
N GLU A 83 -15.68 -24.49 -22.17
CA GLU A 83 -15.34 -25.91 -21.92
C GLU A 83 -16.60 -26.77 -21.65
N ALA A 84 -17.48 -26.89 -22.65
CA ALA A 84 -18.35 -28.07 -22.73
C ALA A 84 -17.49 -29.34 -22.95
N PRO A 85 -17.87 -30.50 -22.39
CA PRO A 85 -16.97 -31.45 -21.75
C PRO A 85 -15.93 -32.00 -22.72
N ILE A 86 -14.66 -32.04 -22.29
CA ILE A 86 -13.72 -33.05 -22.81
C ILE A 86 -14.34 -34.39 -22.42
N ALA A 87 -15.09 -34.96 -23.37
CA ALA A 87 -15.58 -36.32 -23.27
C ALA A 87 -14.40 -37.19 -22.89
N LYS A 88 -14.49 -37.86 -21.74
CA LYS A 88 -13.66 -39.04 -21.45
C LYS A 88 -13.95 -40.04 -22.56
N ALA A 89 -13.19 -39.96 -23.64
CA ALA A 89 -13.15 -40.97 -24.69
C ALA A 89 -12.01 -41.93 -24.33
N ALA A 90 -12.45 -43.12 -23.89
CA ALA A 90 -11.79 -44.44 -23.91
C ALA A 90 -10.26 -44.52 -23.78
#